data_AF-A0A6I9Q4K6-F1
#
_entry.id   AF-A0A6I9Q4K6-F1
#
_cell.length_a   1.000
_cell.length_b   1.000
_cell.length_c   1.000
_cell.angle_alpha   90.00
_cell.angle_beta   90.00
_cell.angle_gamma   90.00
#
_symmetry.space_group_name_H-M   'P 1'
#
loop_
_entity.id
_entity.type
_entity.pdbx_description
1 polymer ?
#
loop_
_entity_poly.entity_id
_entity_poly.type
_entity_poly.pdbx_seq_one_letter_code
_entity_poly.pdbx_strand_id
1 'polypeptide(L)'
;MPSSETIPMDQADVYIHVTFIKKWDICAGAALLSALGGHMTTLKGEDIDYSGTALNKGGLVASVGVDHKALVKKLPEWDPEKH
;
A
#
# COMPACT_ATOMS: atom_id res chain seq x y z
N MET A 1 -8.08 23.91 -27.83
CA MET A 1 -7.89 22.79 -26.89
C MET A 1 -8.39 23.26 -25.55
N PRO A 2 -9.25 22.52 -24.82
CA PRO A 2 -9.64 22.93 -23.49
C PRO A 2 -8.37 22.95 -22.61
N SER A 3 -8.17 24.04 -21.88
CA SER A 3 -7.15 24.18 -20.86
C SER A 3 -7.35 23.05 -19.85
N SER A 4 -6.31 22.23 -19.64
CA SER A 4 -6.30 21.18 -18.63
C SER A 4 -6.44 21.82 -17.25
N GLU A 5 -7.66 21.96 -16.76
CA GLU A 5 -7.91 22.24 -15.35
C GLU A 5 -7.36 21.05 -14.57
N THR A 6 -6.21 21.26 -13.92
CA THR A 6 -5.63 20.31 -12.98
C THR A 6 -6.55 20.27 -11.77
N ILE A 7 -7.45 19.29 -11.74
CA ILE A 7 -8.19 18.93 -10.53
C ILE A 7 -7.13 18.69 -9.45
N PRO A 8 -7.18 19.36 -8.29
CA PRO A 8 -6.26 19.08 -7.20
C PRO A 8 -6.44 17.62 -6.81
N MET A 9 -5.43 16.81 -7.09
CA MET A 9 -5.42 15.41 -6.72
C MET A 9 -5.08 15.37 -5.23
N ASP A 10 -5.99 14.84 -4.40
CA ASP A 10 -5.70 14.67 -2.98
C ASP A 10 -4.43 13.83 -2.82
N GLN A 11 -3.40 14.41 -2.20
CA GLN A 11 -2.13 13.76 -1.97
C GLN A 11 -2.11 13.19 -0.55
N ALA A 12 -1.63 11.96 -0.44
CA ALA A 12 -1.42 11.31 0.84
C ALA A 12 0.02 10.77 0.91
N ASP A 13 0.66 10.91 2.07
CA ASP A 13 2.01 10.38 2.30
C ASP A 13 2.02 8.85 2.48
N VAL A 14 0.91 8.30 3.01
CA VAL A 14 0.79 6.90 3.40
C VAL A 14 -0.63 6.39 3.12
N TYR A 15 -0.72 5.17 2.60
CA TYR A 15 -1.97 4.41 2.47
C TYR A 15 -1.90 3.17 3.35
N ILE A 16 -2.90 2.97 4.20
CA ILE A 16 -3.01 1.82 5.11
C ILE A 16 -4.35 1.15 4.86
N HIS A 17 -4.31 -0.15 4.60
CA HIS A 17 -5.48 -1.00 4.48
C HIS A 17 -5.37 -2.14 5.48
N VAL A 18 -6.39 -2.39 6.29
CA VAL A 18 -6.34 -3.38 7.38
C VAL A 18 -7.15 -4.64 7.13
N THR A 19 -7.90 -4.72 6.03
CA THR A 19 -8.71 -5.91 5.71
C THR A 19 -8.09 -6.70 4.56
N PHE A 20 -8.80 -7.70 4.03
CA PHE A 20 -8.36 -8.37 2.81
C PHE A 20 -8.48 -7.41 1.61
N ILE A 21 -7.59 -7.58 0.64
CA ILE A 21 -7.63 -6.88 -0.65
C ILE A 21 -7.17 -7.82 -1.74
N LYS A 22 -7.72 -7.70 -2.94
CA LYS A 22 -7.29 -8.56 -4.06
C LYS A 22 -6.01 -8.01 -4.64
N LYS A 23 -5.11 -8.91 -5.04
CA LYS A 23 -3.77 -8.55 -5.55
C LYS A 23 -3.85 -7.71 -6.83
N TRP A 24 -4.87 -7.91 -7.66
CA TRP A 24 -5.08 -7.11 -8.86
C TRP A 24 -5.55 -5.68 -8.59
N ASP A 25 -6.15 -5.40 -7.41
CA ASP A 25 -6.53 -4.03 -7.04
C ASP A 25 -5.30 -3.19 -6.68
N ILE A 26 -4.19 -3.83 -6.30
CA ILE A 26 -2.99 -3.18 -5.74
C ILE A 26 -1.73 -3.36 -6.60
N CYS A 27 -1.70 -4.31 -7.55
CA CYS A 27 -0.49 -4.63 -8.31
C CYS A 27 0.02 -3.47 -9.17
N ALA A 28 -0.89 -2.75 -9.84
CA ALA A 28 -0.53 -1.59 -10.64
C ALA A 28 0.04 -0.46 -9.75
N GLY A 29 -0.59 -0.21 -8.60
CA GLY A 29 -0.12 0.78 -7.62
C GLY A 29 1.25 0.42 -7.04
N ALA A 30 1.48 -0.85 -6.73
CA ALA A 30 2.78 -1.33 -6.23
C ALA A 30 3.90 -1.15 -7.26
N ALA A 31 3.64 -1.46 -8.54
CA ALA A 31 4.61 -1.26 -9.61
C ALA A 31 4.95 0.22 -9.79
N LEU A 32 3.95 1.10 -9.74
CA LEU A 32 4.15 2.54 -9.84
C LEU A 32 4.93 3.09 -8.64
N LEU A 33 4.56 2.69 -7.42
CA LEU A 33 5.28 3.10 -6.21
C LEU A 33 6.73 2.63 -6.26
N SER A 34 6.98 1.38 -6.64
CA SER A 34 8.33 0.84 -6.78
C SER A 34 9.17 1.63 -7.80
N ALA A 35 8.59 2.01 -8.94
CA ALA A 35 9.27 2.83 -9.94
C ALA A 35 9.63 4.24 -9.42
N LEU A 36 8.87 4.77 -8.46
CA LEU A 36 9.13 6.04 -7.78
C LEU A 36 10.00 5.91 -6.53
N GLY A 37 10.51 4.72 -6.20
CA GLY A 37 11.28 4.46 -4.99
C GLY A 37 10.44 4.36 -3.70
N GLY A 38 9.13 4.19 -3.84
CA GLY A 38 8.21 3.85 -2.75
C GLY A 38 8.17 2.36 -2.44
N HIS A 39 7.40 2.03 -1.40
CA HIS A 39 7.25 0.68 -0.88
C HIS A 39 5.77 0.34 -0.68
N MET A 40 5.41 -0.92 -0.95
CA MET A 40 4.12 -1.49 -0.59
C MET A 40 4.35 -2.88 0.02
N THR A 41 4.02 -3.03 1.30
CA THR A 41 4.26 -4.26 2.08
C THR A 41 3.02 -4.63 2.88
N THR A 42 3.01 -5.82 3.48
CA THR A 42 1.99 -6.19 4.48
C THR A 42 2.10 -5.29 5.72
N LEU A 43 1.12 -5.31 6.62
CA LEU A 43 1.21 -4.57 7.89
C LEU A 43 2.39 -5.01 8.78
N LYS A 44 3.03 -6.15 8.47
CA LYS A 44 4.23 -6.67 9.13
C LYS A 44 5.54 -6.22 8.47
N GLY A 45 5.46 -5.50 7.34
CA GLY A 45 6.63 -5.09 6.55
C GLY A 45 7.18 -6.17 5.62
N GLU A 46 6.39 -7.21 5.33
CA GLU A 46 6.77 -8.28 4.39
C GLU A 46 6.37 -7.90 2.96
N ASP A 47 7.15 -8.31 1.97
CA ASP A 47 6.80 -8.08 0.58
C ASP A 47 5.51 -8.83 0.19
N ILE A 48 4.67 -8.18 -0.61
CA ILE A 48 3.44 -8.80 -1.13
C ILE A 48 3.83 -9.71 -2.29
N ASP A 49 3.62 -11.02 -2.12
CA ASP A 49 3.73 -11.96 -3.22
C ASP A 49 2.55 -11.80 -4.18
N TYR A 50 2.81 -11.33 -5.40
CA TYR A 50 1.79 -11.17 -6.44
C TYR A 50 1.47 -12.46 -7.20
N SER A 51 2.21 -13.54 -6.95
CA SER A 51 1.96 -14.86 -7.53
C SER A 51 0.91 -15.65 -6.73
N GLY A 52 0.49 -16.81 -7.27
CA GLY A 52 -0.39 -17.73 -6.56
C GLY A 52 -1.81 -17.22 -6.35
N THR A 53 -2.30 -17.29 -5.10
CA THR A 53 -3.69 -16.95 -4.76
C THR A 53 -3.98 -15.47 -4.99
N ALA A 54 -5.18 -15.14 -5.47
CA ALA A 54 -5.58 -13.77 -5.80
C ALA A 54 -5.75 -12.81 -4.60
N LEU A 55 -5.71 -13.33 -3.38
CA LEU A 55 -6.12 -12.62 -2.17
C LEU A 55 -4.89 -12.27 -1.32
N ASN A 56 -4.71 -11.00 -1.01
CA ASN A 56 -3.81 -10.56 0.05
C ASN A 56 -4.58 -10.50 1.36
N LYS A 57 -4.29 -11.45 2.26
CA LYS A 57 -4.86 -11.50 3.61
C LYS A 57 -3.86 -10.84 4.55
N GLY A 58 -4.31 -9.82 5.28
CA GLY A 58 -3.48 -9.19 6.30
C GLY A 58 -3.20 -7.70 6.10
N GLY A 59 -3.99 -7.05 5.24
CA GLY A 59 -3.80 -5.63 4.96
C GLY A 59 -2.51 -5.33 4.21
N LEU A 60 -2.25 -4.04 4.04
CA LEU A 60 -1.01 -3.52 3.50
C LEU A 60 -0.76 -2.09 3.97
N VAL A 61 0.50 -1.69 3.88
CA VAL A 61 0.94 -0.30 4.01
C VAL A 61 1.73 0.08 2.77
N ALA A 62 1.40 1.24 2.21
CA ALA A 62 2.08 1.81 1.06
C ALA A 62 2.57 3.22 1.38
N SER A 63 3.77 3.56 0.95
CA SER A 63 4.38 4.86 1.23
C SER A 63 5.43 5.23 0.17
N VAL A 64 5.59 6.52 -0.10
CA VAL A 64 6.62 7.04 -1.02
C VAL A 64 7.25 8.30 -0.42
N GLY A 65 8.57 8.45 -0.54
CA GLY A 65 9.28 9.64 -0.03
C GLY A 65 9.37 9.75 1.50
N VAL A 66 8.90 8.75 2.25
CA VAL A 66 8.94 8.68 3.72
C VAL A 66 9.59 7.39 4.21
N ASP A 67 10.02 7.34 5.47
CA ASP A 67 10.65 6.14 6.05
C ASP A 67 9.62 5.03 6.30
N HIS A 68 9.51 4.14 5.32
CA HIS A 68 8.61 2.99 5.34
C HIS A 68 8.84 2.07 6.55
N LYS A 69 10.10 1.85 6.95
CA LYS A 69 10.41 0.95 8.08
C LYS A 69 9.98 1.57 9.40
N ALA A 70 10.17 2.88 9.55
CA ALA A 70 9.68 3.60 10.73
C ALA A 70 8.15 3.58 10.83
N LEU A 71 7.45 3.65 9.69
CA LEU A 71 5.99 3.53 9.65
C LEU A 71 5.53 2.15 10.11
N VAL A 72 6.07 1.07 9.52
CA VAL A 72 5.73 -0.31 9.90
C VAL A 72 5.97 -0.54 11.40
N LYS A 73 7.09 -0.06 11.95
CA LYS A 73 7.41 -0.20 13.37
C LYS A 73 6.46 0.56 14.31
N LYS A 74 5.80 1.62 13.83
CA LYS A 74 4.82 2.39 14.59
C LYS A 74 3.41 1.79 14.54
N LEU A 75 3.15 0.86 13.61
CA LEU A 75 1.85 0.21 13.53
C LEU A 75 1.63 -0.66 14.78
N PRO A 76 0.40 -0.68 15.33
CA PRO A 76 0.07 -1.60 16.41
C PRO A 76 0.14 -3.05 15.90
N GLU A 77 0.38 -3.99 16.81
CA GLU A 77 0.24 -5.42 16.49
C GLU A 77 -1.18 -5.69 16.00
N TRP A 78 -1.31 -6.00 14.72
CA TRP A 78 -2.58 -6.30 14.08
C TRP A 78 -2.76 -7.80 13.97
N ASP A 79 -3.82 -8.30 14.60
CA ASP A 79 -4.19 -9.71 14.62
C ASP A 79 -5.53 -9.89 13.88
N PRO A 80 -5.52 -10.55 12.69
CA PRO A 80 -6.74 -10.80 11.93
C PRO A 80 -7.78 -11.65 12.68
N GLU A 81 -7.38 -12.39 13.72
CA GLU A 81 -8.26 -13.30 14.47
C GLU A 81 -8.83 -12.70 15.76
N LYS A 82 -8.41 -11.49 16.15
CA LYS A 82 -8.95 -10.79 17.34
C LYS A 82 -10.28 -10.08 17.11
N HIS A 83 -11.04 -10.45 16.08
CA HIS A 83 -12.35 -9.90 15.75
C HIS A 83 -13.43 -10.98 15.68
#